data_AF-A0A7J4EQR2-F1
#
_entry.id   AF-A0A7J4EQR2-F1
#
_cell.length_a   1.000
_cell.length_b   1.000
_cell.length_c   1.000
_cell.angle_alpha   90.00
_cell.angle_beta   90.00
_cell.angle_gamma   90.00
#
_symmetry.space_group_name_H-M   'P 1'
#
loop_
_entity.id
_entity.type
_entity.pdbx_description
1 polymer ?
#
loop_
_entity_poly.entity_id
_entity_poly.type
_entity_poly.pdbx_seq_one_letter_code
_entity_poly.pdbx_strand_id
1 'polypeptide(L)'
;MDELSQMLKKIGVEISKCYQCGTCTGDCPVAKIDTRFNPRKIVLATSNESHVDSNILWMCATCYKCYRCPRDVKPAEVIGVARKLSVKEGQSPKVAKAFSDLIKEYGELPEFKLVFTVKGLGSIGMMPFSAVREMMKKGKLNFRAKKSQSADEVRRIFEIVGDSNGR
;
A
#
# COMPACT_ATOMS: atom_id res chain seq x y z
N MET A 1 -2.22 18.60 -9.41
CA MET A 1 -2.79 18.69 -10.77
C MET A 1 -1.76 18.28 -11.82
N ASP A 2 -0.60 18.93 -11.89
CA ASP A 2 0.47 18.55 -12.83
C ASP A 2 1.22 17.26 -12.43
N GLU A 3 1.42 17.05 -11.13
CA GLU A 3 2.32 16.00 -10.64
C GLU A 3 1.86 14.57 -10.97
N LEU A 4 0.57 14.27 -10.83
CA LEU A 4 0.00 12.96 -11.16
C LEU A 4 0.21 12.62 -12.64
N SER A 5 -0.15 13.55 -13.52
CA SER A 5 0.01 13.41 -14.97
C SER A 5 1.49 13.27 -15.36
N GLN A 6 2.38 14.05 -14.73
CA GLN A 6 3.82 13.94 -14.93
C GLN A 6 4.37 12.59 -14.46
N MET A 7 3.95 12.10 -13.30
CA MET A 7 4.36 10.80 -12.78
C MET A 7 3.90 9.66 -13.69
N LEU A 8 2.68 9.72 -14.21
CA LEU A 8 2.14 8.74 -15.15
C LEU A 8 2.87 8.76 -16.49
N LYS A 9 3.16 9.95 -17.02
CA LYS A 9 3.97 10.11 -18.25
C LYS A 9 5.37 9.51 -18.09
N LYS A 10 6.03 9.70 -16.94
CA LYS A 10 7.36 9.12 -16.66
C LYS A 10 7.38 7.59 -16.71
N ILE A 11 6.26 6.94 -16.40
CA ILE A 11 6.13 5.47 -16.44
C ILE A 11 5.43 4.97 -17.72
N GLY A 12 5.23 5.84 -18.72
CA GLY A 12 4.63 5.48 -20.00
C GLY A 12 3.15 5.11 -19.92
N VAL A 13 2.41 5.72 -18.98
CA VAL A 13 0.98 5.53 -18.80
C VAL A 13 0.22 6.72 -19.37
N GLU A 14 -0.72 6.43 -20.27
CA GLU A 14 -1.54 7.45 -20.92
C GLU A 14 -3.03 7.17 -20.66
N ILE A 15 -3.58 7.89 -19.67
CA ILE A 15 -4.94 7.69 -19.17
C ILE A 15 -6.01 8.08 -20.20
N SER A 16 -5.73 9.08 -21.05
CA SER A 16 -6.64 9.57 -22.10
C SER A 16 -7.04 8.49 -23.10
N LYS A 17 -6.27 7.39 -23.21
CA LYS A 17 -6.63 6.23 -24.04
C LYS A 17 -7.83 5.44 -23.51
N CYS A 18 -8.25 5.68 -22.27
CA CYS A 18 -9.33 4.96 -21.61
C CYS A 18 -10.71 5.35 -22.16
N TYR A 19 -11.33 4.44 -22.90
CA TYR A 19 -12.72 4.51 -23.37
C TYR A 19 -13.76 3.77 -22.47
N GLN A 20 -13.42 3.49 -21.21
CA GLN A 20 -14.37 2.97 -20.21
C GLN A 20 -15.02 1.59 -20.48
N CYS A 21 -14.41 0.71 -21.28
CA CYS A 21 -14.92 -0.65 -21.57
C CYS A 21 -15.17 -1.57 -20.36
N GLY A 22 -14.47 -1.37 -19.24
CA GLY A 22 -14.67 -2.16 -18.02
C GLY A 22 -13.93 -3.50 -17.92
N THR A 23 -13.08 -3.86 -18.88
CA THR A 23 -12.23 -5.08 -18.79
C THR A 23 -11.47 -5.16 -17.47
N CYS A 24 -10.89 -4.04 -17.02
CA CYS A 24 -10.16 -3.98 -15.76
C CYS A 24 -11.02 -4.31 -14.54
N THR A 25 -12.30 -3.96 -14.56
CA THR A 25 -13.24 -4.26 -13.48
C THR A 25 -13.67 -5.72 -13.53
N GLY A 26 -13.98 -6.25 -14.72
CA GLY A 26 -14.32 -7.68 -14.90
C GLY A 26 -13.18 -8.63 -14.49
N ASP A 27 -11.94 -8.18 -14.68
CA ASP A 27 -10.73 -8.94 -14.33
C ASP A 27 -10.32 -8.84 -12.88
N CYS A 28 -10.85 -7.86 -12.15
CA CYS A 28 -10.40 -7.55 -10.81
C CYS A 28 -11.02 -8.54 -9.79
N PRO A 29 -10.20 -9.29 -9.03
CA PRO A 29 -10.73 -10.16 -7.98
C PRO A 29 -11.35 -9.35 -6.82
N VAL A 30 -10.80 -8.17 -6.52
CA VAL A 30 -11.29 -7.30 -5.44
C VAL A 30 -12.66 -6.72 -5.81
N ALA A 31 -12.84 -6.21 -7.03
CA ALA A 31 -14.11 -5.64 -7.48
C ALA A 31 -15.25 -6.67 -7.54
N LYS A 32 -14.92 -7.96 -7.69
CA LYS A 32 -15.89 -9.07 -7.64
C LYS A 32 -16.41 -9.32 -6.22
N ILE A 33 -15.59 -9.07 -5.21
CA ILE A 33 -15.92 -9.31 -3.80
C ILE A 33 -16.53 -8.06 -3.18
N ASP A 34 -15.96 -6.90 -3.47
CA ASP A 34 -16.37 -5.61 -2.91
C ASP A 34 -16.52 -4.58 -4.02
N THR A 35 -17.78 -4.22 -4.30
CA THR A 35 -18.16 -3.34 -5.41
C THR A 35 -17.76 -1.88 -5.18
N ARG A 36 -17.37 -1.51 -3.95
CA ARG A 36 -16.80 -0.19 -3.64
C ARG A 36 -15.48 0.02 -4.38
N PHE A 37 -14.70 -1.06 -4.56
CA PHE A 37 -13.48 -1.01 -5.36
C PHE A 37 -13.78 -1.22 -6.83
N ASN A 38 -13.49 -0.21 -7.65
CA ASN A 38 -13.70 -0.30 -9.09
C ASN A 38 -12.56 0.38 -9.86
N PRO A 39 -11.64 -0.39 -10.48
CA PRO A 39 -10.47 0.18 -11.15
C PRO A 39 -10.86 1.06 -12.35
N ARG A 40 -11.97 0.76 -13.04
CA ARG A 40 -12.48 1.62 -14.11
C ARG A 40 -12.88 3.00 -13.59
N LYS A 41 -13.63 3.05 -12.48
CA LYS A 41 -14.08 4.32 -11.87
C LYS A 41 -12.89 5.13 -11.33
N ILE A 42 -11.89 4.46 -10.75
CA ILE A 42 -10.67 5.12 -10.29
C ILE A 42 -9.95 5.77 -11.47
N VAL A 43 -9.72 5.04 -12.58
CA VAL A 43 -9.10 5.61 -13.79
C VAL A 43 -9.89 6.80 -14.34
N LEU A 44 -11.24 6.72 -14.35
CA LEU A 44 -12.09 7.83 -14.79
C LEU A 44 -11.94 9.05 -13.88
N ALA A 45 -12.01 8.86 -12.56
CA ALA A 45 -11.87 9.93 -11.58
C ALA A 45 -10.48 10.58 -11.69
N THR A 46 -9.42 9.78 -11.83
CA THR A 46 -8.06 10.28 -12.07
C THR A 46 -7.96 11.07 -13.38
N SER A 47 -8.61 10.62 -14.46
CA SER A 47 -8.64 11.33 -15.73
C SER A 47 -9.38 12.67 -15.66
N ASN A 48 -10.43 12.74 -14.83
CA ASN A 48 -11.24 13.93 -14.61
C ASN A 48 -10.73 14.78 -13.45
N GLU A 49 -9.53 14.48 -12.93
CA GLU A 49 -8.92 15.16 -11.77
C GLU A 49 -9.85 15.22 -10.54
N SER A 50 -10.72 14.23 -10.40
CA SER A 50 -11.68 14.10 -9.32
C SER A 50 -11.05 13.38 -8.13
N HIS A 51 -11.53 13.70 -6.93
CA HIS A 51 -11.09 13.05 -5.70
C HIS A 51 -11.35 11.53 -5.75
N VAL A 52 -10.33 10.76 -5.37
CA VAL A 52 -10.44 9.31 -5.15
C VAL A 52 -10.18 9.06 -3.67
N ASP A 53 -11.14 8.42 -2.99
CA ASP A 53 -10.99 8.03 -1.59
C ASP A 53 -9.74 7.14 -1.43
N SER A 54 -8.81 7.60 -0.58
CA SER A 54 -7.59 6.88 -0.28
C SER A 54 -7.87 5.44 0.17
N ASN A 55 -8.89 5.21 1.02
CA ASN A 55 -9.19 3.86 1.51
C ASN A 55 -9.49 2.88 0.38
N ILE A 56 -10.18 3.35 -0.67
CA ILE A 56 -10.48 2.54 -1.86
C ILE A 56 -9.19 2.25 -2.64
N LEU A 57 -8.27 3.23 -2.77
CA LEU A 57 -6.98 3.00 -3.43
C LEU A 57 -6.22 1.83 -2.78
N TRP A 58 -6.24 1.74 -1.45
CA TRP A 58 -5.54 0.71 -0.69
C TRP A 58 -6.17 -0.69 -0.74
N MET A 59 -7.37 -0.84 -1.33
CA MET A 59 -7.98 -2.16 -1.57
C MET A 59 -7.35 -2.92 -2.75
N CYS A 60 -6.67 -2.22 -3.68
CA CYS A 60 -6.03 -2.88 -4.82
C CYS A 60 -4.94 -3.88 -4.37
N ALA A 61 -5.09 -5.15 -4.73
CA ALA A 61 -4.11 -6.19 -4.39
C ALA A 61 -2.84 -6.15 -5.28
N THR A 62 -2.70 -5.16 -6.17
CA THR A 62 -1.56 -5.03 -7.12
C THR A 62 -1.23 -6.34 -7.85
N CYS A 63 -2.26 -7.08 -8.26
CA CYS A 63 -2.11 -8.37 -8.93
C CYS A 63 -1.91 -8.27 -10.45
N TYR A 64 -1.92 -7.05 -11.00
CA TYR A 64 -1.69 -6.72 -12.42
C TYR A 64 -2.64 -7.36 -13.45
N LYS A 65 -3.70 -8.09 -13.06
CA LYS A 65 -4.67 -8.67 -14.00
C LYS A 65 -5.34 -7.65 -14.94
N CYS A 66 -5.47 -6.40 -14.51
CA CYS A 66 -6.03 -5.31 -15.30
C CYS A 66 -5.13 -4.83 -16.46
N TYR A 67 -3.93 -5.39 -16.62
CA TYR A 67 -3.05 -5.14 -17.76
C TYR A 67 -3.58 -5.70 -19.07
N ARG A 68 -4.61 -6.56 -19.03
CA ARG A 68 -5.38 -6.97 -20.21
C ARG A 68 -6.21 -5.84 -20.83
N CYS A 69 -5.96 -4.59 -20.46
CA CYS A 69 -6.64 -3.43 -21.02
C CYS A 69 -6.34 -3.36 -22.53
N PRO A 70 -7.36 -3.37 -23.41
CA PRO A 70 -7.16 -3.33 -24.86
C PRO A 70 -6.56 -2.00 -25.36
N ARG A 71 -6.47 -0.99 -24.49
CA ARG A 71 -5.92 0.34 -24.75
C ARG A 71 -4.60 0.61 -24.02
N ASP A 72 -4.05 -0.40 -23.34
CA ASP A 72 -2.80 -0.33 -22.59
C ASP A 72 -2.73 0.81 -21.54
N VAL A 73 -3.85 1.12 -20.89
CA VAL A 73 -3.93 2.18 -19.87
C VAL A 73 -3.23 1.81 -18.55
N LYS A 74 -2.96 0.51 -18.32
CA LYS A 74 -2.32 -0.03 -17.11
C LYS A 74 -2.95 0.49 -15.80
N PRO A 75 -4.23 0.17 -15.50
CA PRO A 75 -4.93 0.71 -14.32
C PRO A 75 -4.23 0.48 -12.97
N ALA A 76 -3.44 -0.59 -12.83
CA ALA A 76 -2.68 -0.82 -11.60
C ALA A 76 -1.63 0.28 -11.34
N GLU A 77 -0.98 0.79 -12.39
CA GLU A 77 -0.01 1.89 -12.29
C GLU A 77 -0.70 3.21 -11.94
N VAL A 78 -1.87 3.46 -12.53
CA VAL A 78 -2.71 4.63 -12.17
C VAL A 78 -3.03 4.63 -10.69
N ILE A 79 -3.49 3.49 -10.16
CA ILE A 79 -3.77 3.33 -8.72
C ILE A 79 -2.49 3.46 -7.89
N GLY A 80 -1.37 2.90 -8.37
CA GLY A 80 -0.07 3.01 -7.70
C GLY A 80 0.39 4.45 -7.55
N VAL A 81 0.34 5.25 -8.61
CA VAL A 81 0.68 6.68 -8.54
C VAL A 81 -0.29 7.43 -7.63
N ALA A 82 -1.59 7.16 -7.70
CA ALA A 82 -2.58 7.76 -6.81
C ALA A 82 -2.28 7.44 -5.32
N ARG A 83 -1.87 6.20 -5.00
CA ARG A 83 -1.42 5.86 -3.64
C ARG A 83 -0.23 6.68 -3.20
N LYS A 84 0.77 6.88 -4.07
CA LYS A 84 1.96 7.68 -3.74
C LYS A 84 1.58 9.10 -3.32
N LEU A 85 0.66 9.72 -4.05
CA LEU A 85 0.13 11.04 -3.68
C LEU A 85 -0.63 10.99 -2.35
N SER A 86 -1.47 9.98 -2.14
CA SER A 86 -2.16 9.80 -0.85
C SER A 86 -1.19 9.67 0.33
N VAL A 87 -0.03 9.03 0.13
CA VAL A 87 1.02 8.93 1.17
C VAL A 87 1.62 10.31 1.46
N LYS A 88 1.94 11.09 0.42
CA LYS A 88 2.46 12.46 0.57
C LYS A 88 1.49 13.38 1.31
N GLU A 89 0.19 13.21 1.07
CA GLU A 89 -0.89 13.94 1.75
C GLU A 89 -1.19 13.42 3.16
N GLY A 90 -0.48 12.40 3.65
CA GLY A 90 -0.70 11.82 4.97
C GLY A 90 -1.96 10.95 5.07
N GLN A 91 -2.58 10.60 3.94
CA GLN A 91 -3.82 9.82 3.86
C GLN A 91 -3.57 8.30 3.71
N SER A 92 -2.38 7.82 4.03
CA SER A 92 -2.07 6.39 3.99
C SER A 92 -2.63 5.65 5.22
N PRO A 93 -2.97 4.34 5.09
CA PRO A 93 -3.35 3.52 6.23
C PRO A 93 -2.23 3.50 7.27
N LYS A 94 -2.61 3.70 8.54
CA LYS A 94 -1.67 3.72 9.68
C LYS A 94 -0.74 2.50 9.69
N VAL A 95 -1.27 1.33 9.35
CA VAL A 95 -0.50 0.07 9.29
C VAL A 95 0.57 0.10 8.22
N ALA A 96 0.30 0.66 7.03
CA ALA A 96 1.26 0.72 5.94
C ALA A 96 2.44 1.64 6.30
N LYS A 97 2.14 2.82 6.86
CA LYS A 97 3.15 3.76 7.34
C LYS A 97 3.99 3.16 8.47
N ALA A 98 3.35 2.64 9.51
CA ALA A 98 4.05 2.03 10.64
C ALA A 98 4.94 0.85 10.23
N PHE A 99 4.47 0.00 9.30
CA PHE A 99 5.24 -1.10 8.76
C PHE A 99 6.51 -0.61 8.06
N SER A 100 6.39 0.40 7.19
CA SER A 100 7.53 0.98 6.49
C SER A 100 8.53 1.65 7.43
N ASP A 101 8.06 2.43 8.40
CA ASP A 101 8.90 3.15 9.36
C ASP A 101 9.69 2.18 10.24
N LEU A 102 9.05 1.10 10.71
CA LEU A 102 9.71 0.08 11.54
C LEU A 102 10.76 -0.70 10.75
N ILE A 103 10.50 -1.08 9.51
CA ILE A 103 11.51 -1.76 8.68
C ILE A 103 12.68 -0.82 8.38
N LYS A 104 12.42 0.47 8.11
CA LYS A 104 13.49 1.46 7.90
C LYS A 104 14.38 1.64 9.15
N GLU A 105 13.80 1.54 10.35
CA GLU A 105 14.53 1.72 11.61
C GLU A 105 15.31 0.45 12.02
N TYR A 106 14.68 -0.73 11.91
CA TYR A 106 15.18 -2.00 12.47
C TYR A 106 15.73 -2.98 11.43
N GLY A 107 15.51 -2.75 10.13
CA GLY A 107 15.87 -3.63 9.02
C GLY A 107 14.94 -4.85 8.84
N GLU A 108 14.41 -5.37 9.95
CA GLU A 108 13.37 -6.39 9.99
C GLU A 108 12.13 -5.83 10.69
N LEU A 109 10.99 -6.50 10.53
CA LEU A 109 9.74 -6.06 11.14
C LEU A 109 9.65 -6.58 12.59
N PRO A 110 9.72 -5.71 13.61
CA PRO A 110 9.37 -6.10 14.97
C PRO A 110 7.85 -6.24 15.09
N GLU A 111 7.31 -7.46 14.95
CA GLU A 111 5.86 -7.71 14.85
C GLU A 111 5.11 -7.22 16.08
N PHE A 112 5.69 -7.44 17.27
CA PHE A 112 5.11 -6.95 18.51
C PHE A 112 5.03 -5.41 18.52
N LYS A 113 6.12 -4.73 18.12
CA LYS A 113 6.14 -3.26 18.08
C LYS A 113 5.15 -2.73 17.04
N LEU A 114 5.02 -3.36 15.87
CA LEU A 114 4.01 -3.01 14.86
C LEU A 114 2.60 -3.04 15.45
N VAL A 115 2.22 -4.13 16.12
CA VAL A 115 0.88 -4.27 16.71
C VAL A 115 0.61 -3.13 17.70
N PHE A 116 1.56 -2.83 18.57
CA PHE A 116 1.43 -1.73 19.53
C PHE A 116 1.43 -0.35 18.88
N THR A 117 2.22 -0.12 17.83
CA THR A 117 2.23 1.14 17.08
C THR A 117 0.90 1.38 16.37
N VAL A 118 0.25 0.35 15.84
CA VAL A 118 -1.00 0.48 15.08
C VAL A 118 -2.24 0.49 15.98
N LYS A 119 -2.29 -0.38 17.00
CA LYS A 119 -3.48 -0.61 17.84
C LYS A 119 -3.33 -0.12 19.30
N GLY A 120 -2.16 0.32 19.73
CA GLY A 120 -1.91 0.78 21.09
C GLY A 120 -2.02 -0.34 22.15
N LEU A 121 -2.17 0.03 23.42
CA LEU A 121 -2.34 -0.95 24.52
C LEU A 121 -3.67 -1.72 24.44
N GLY A 122 -4.65 -1.24 23.67
CA GLY A 122 -5.92 -1.94 23.44
C GLY A 122 -5.75 -3.32 22.77
N SER A 123 -4.60 -3.57 22.15
CA SER A 123 -4.24 -4.87 21.55
C SER A 123 -4.11 -6.00 22.58
N ILE A 124 -3.76 -5.67 23.83
CA ILE A 124 -3.49 -6.66 24.89
C ILE A 124 -4.76 -7.47 25.19
N GLY A 125 -5.93 -6.85 25.12
CA GLY A 125 -7.22 -7.50 25.34
C GLY A 125 -7.73 -8.36 24.17
N MET A 126 -7.11 -8.29 22.98
CA MET A 126 -7.53 -9.07 21.80
C MET A 126 -6.95 -10.48 21.78
N MET A 127 -5.89 -10.77 22.54
CA MET A 127 -5.30 -12.12 22.61
C MET A 127 -5.78 -12.86 23.87
N PRO A 128 -6.32 -14.09 23.73
CA PRO A 128 -6.68 -14.88 24.90
C PRO A 128 -5.42 -15.18 25.72
N PHE A 129 -5.53 -15.07 27.05
CA PHE A 129 -4.41 -15.25 27.97
C PHE A 129 -3.68 -16.59 27.78
N SER A 130 -4.41 -17.64 27.40
CA SER A 130 -3.86 -18.95 27.05
C SER A 130 -2.88 -18.90 25.88
N ALA A 131 -3.22 -18.17 24.81
CA ALA A 131 -2.36 -18.00 23.64
C ALA A 131 -1.12 -17.15 23.98
N VAL A 132 -1.30 -16.05 24.74
CA VAL A 132 -0.18 -15.21 25.18
C VAL A 132 0.82 -16.04 26.01
N ARG A 133 0.32 -16.83 26.97
CA ARG A 133 1.16 -17.71 27.79
C ARG A 133 1.94 -18.72 26.95
N GLU A 134 1.29 -19.36 25.98
CA GLU A 134 1.91 -20.36 25.12
C GLU A 134 2.97 -19.74 24.20
N MET A 135 2.71 -18.54 23.67
CA MET A 135 3.67 -17.79 22.86
C MET A 135 4.88 -17.33 23.68
N MET A 136 4.67 -16.89 24.93
CA MET A 136 5.77 -16.56 25.85
C MET A 136 6.63 -17.78 26.17
N LYS A 137 6.01 -18.94 26.47
CA LYS A 137 6.75 -20.20 26.70
C LYS A 137 7.62 -20.60 25.50
N LYS A 138 7.13 -20.32 24.29
CA LYS A 138 7.85 -20.60 23.02
C LYS A 138 8.81 -19.48 22.61
N GLY A 139 8.98 -18.42 23.41
CA GLY A 139 9.84 -17.28 23.09
C GLY A 139 9.42 -16.50 21.85
N LYS A 140 8.15 -16.61 21.43
CA LYS A 140 7.63 -15.99 20.19
C LYS A 140 7.19 -14.53 20.38
N LEU A 141 7.22 -14.02 21.61
CA LEU A 141 6.89 -12.63 21.94
C LEU A 141 8.19 -11.87 22.24
N ASN A 142 8.74 -11.24 21.21
CA ASN A 142 9.91 -10.38 21.32
C ASN A 142 9.47 -8.96 21.74
N PHE A 143 9.37 -8.73 23.04
CA PHE A 143 9.02 -7.41 23.59
C PHE A 143 10.09 -6.34 23.31
N ARG A 144 11.32 -6.76 22.98
CA ARG A 144 12.46 -5.88 22.70
C ARG A 144 12.78 -5.93 21.21
N ALA A 145 12.50 -4.83 20.50
CA ALA A 145 12.91 -4.68 19.11
C ALA A 145 14.44 -4.58 19.05
N LYS A 146 15.08 -5.54 18.39
CA LYS A 146 16.52 -5.52 18.09
C LYS A 146 16.71 -5.09 16.65
N LYS A 147 17.76 -4.30 16.38
CA LYS A 147 18.16 -4.02 15.00
C LYS A 147 18.73 -5.29 14.40
N SER A 148 18.29 -5.63 13.20
CA SER A 148 18.86 -6.72 12.40
C SER A 148 20.27 -6.35 11.94
N GLN A 149 21.05 -7.35 11.53
CA GLN A 149 22.39 -7.14 10.95
C GLN A 149 22.34 -6.26 9.69
N SER A 150 21.26 -6.35 8.92
CA SER A 150 21.06 -5.59 7.68
C SER A 150 20.37 -4.24 7.87
N ALA A 151 20.17 -3.77 9.12
CA ALA A 151 19.43 -2.54 9.38
C ALA A 151 19.99 -1.30 8.66
N ASP A 152 21.31 -1.20 8.53
CA ASP A 152 21.95 -0.07 7.85
C ASP A 152 21.86 -0.19 6.32
N GLU A 153 21.93 -1.41 5.78
CA GLU A 153 21.69 -1.68 4.36
C GLU A 153 20.26 -1.32 3.95
N VAL A 154 19.28 -1.77 4.73
CA VAL A 154 17.87 -1.46 4.51
C VAL A 154 17.65 0.06 4.59
N ARG A 155 18.22 0.74 5.58
CA ARG A 155 18.12 2.20 5.68
C ARG A 155 18.66 2.90 4.44
N ARG A 156 19.80 2.46 3.91
CA ARG A 156 20.37 2.99 2.65
C ARG A 156 19.44 2.76 1.46
N ILE A 157 18.76 1.61 1.37
CA ILE A 157 17.74 1.37 0.32
C ILE A 157 16.63 2.42 0.43
N PHE A 158 16.14 2.71 1.64
CA PHE A 158 15.14 3.75 1.86
C PHE A 158 15.63 5.16 1.57
N GLU A 159 16.93 5.44 1.65
CA GLU A 159 17.50 6.74 1.26
C GLU A 159 17.59 6.86 -0.26
N ILE A 160 18.13 5.84 -0.93
CA ILE A 160 18.24 5.78 -2.40
C ILE A 160 16.86 5.83 -3.04
N VAL A 161 15.91 5.04 -2.52
CA VAL A 161 14.53 4.96 -3.03
C VAL A 161 13.66 6.11 -2.48
N GLY A 162 13.99 6.65 -1.31
CA GLY A 162 13.29 7.78 -0.69
C GLY A 162 13.37 9.05 -1.53
N ASP A 163 14.51 9.26 -2.21
CA ASP A 163 14.67 10.32 -3.22
C ASP A 163 14.17 9.90 -4.63
N SER A 164 13.90 8.60 -4.84
CA SER A 164 13.42 8.06 -6.11
C SER A 164 12.12 7.25 -5.94
N ASN A 165 11.00 7.98 -5.77
CA ASN A 165 9.65 7.47 -6.00
C ASN A 165 9.27 6.21 -5.21
N GLY A 166 8.94 6.38 -3.92
CA GLY A 166 8.31 5.36 -3.07
C GLY A 166 7.30 4.50 -3.83
N ARG A 167 7.55 3.20 -3.89
CA ARG A 167 6.58 2.19 -4.37
C ARG A 167 5.61 1.85 -3.25
#